data_AF-X5MLQ7-F1
#
_entry.id   AF-X5MLQ7-F1
#
_cell.length_a   1.000
_cell.length_b   1.000
_cell.length_c   1.000
_cell.angle_alpha   90.00
_cell.angle_beta   90.00
_cell.angle_gamma   90.00
#
_symmetry.space_group_name_H-M   'P 1'
#
loop_
_entity.id
_entity.type
_entity.pdbx_description
1 polymer ?
#
loop_
_entity_poly.entity_id
_entity_poly.type
_entity_poly.pdbx_seq_one_letter_code
_entity_poly.pdbx_strand_id
1 'polypeptide(L)'
;MTKIPDKQWLLDRVSAGRNAWRNSERPAQIDPVAPGEESVWDYPRPPEVRGAMGPVRVQHAGQVIAKSDRALRVVETAGAPVYFVPPEDVVDGVLHETDYVTVCEWKGAAVHHDLVLPGARVEHAAFTYPEPLDDLDPNMARIAGWIAFYPARVDACFVGKEQVTPQPGGYYAGWVTSAIKGPIKGAPGTQSW
;
A
#
# COMPACT_ATOMS: atom_id res chain seq x y z
N MET A 1 -10.07 23.10 -2.67
CA MET A 1 -9.03 23.39 -1.66
C MET A 1 -8.52 22.04 -1.19
N THR A 2 -7.28 21.70 -1.53
CA THR A 2 -6.68 20.41 -1.18
C THR A 2 -6.56 20.32 0.34
N LYS A 3 -7.15 19.30 0.98
CA LYS A 3 -7.14 19.09 2.44
C LYS A 3 -5.81 18.54 2.98
N ILE A 4 -4.80 18.48 2.12
CA ILE A 4 -3.49 17.93 2.42
C ILE A 4 -2.62 19.08 2.96
N PRO A 5 -1.95 18.90 4.10
CA PRO A 5 -1.01 19.90 4.60
C PRO A 5 0.11 20.13 3.59
N ASP A 6 0.69 21.34 3.60
CA ASP A 6 1.83 21.69 2.77
C ASP A 6 2.97 20.64 2.89
N LYS A 7 3.61 20.32 1.75
CA LYS A 7 4.62 19.25 1.68
C LYS A 7 5.83 19.56 2.56
N GLN A 8 6.27 20.82 2.65
CA GLN A 8 7.38 21.20 3.53
C GLN A 8 6.97 21.08 5.00
N TRP A 9 5.76 21.51 5.35
CA TRP A 9 5.22 21.32 6.70
C TRP A 9 5.15 19.83 7.09
N LEU A 10 4.75 18.96 6.16
CA LEU A 10 4.73 17.50 6.39
C LEU A 10 6.13 16.96 6.64
N LEU A 11 7.13 17.36 5.84
CA LEU A 11 8.53 16.96 6.02
C LEU A 11 9.05 17.30 7.42
N ASP A 12 8.80 18.52 7.88
CA ASP A 12 9.24 18.97 9.20
C ASP A 12 8.57 18.15 10.31
N ARG A 13 7.27 17.85 10.15
CA ARG A 13 6.50 17.05 11.12
C ARG A 13 6.99 15.60 11.22
N VAL A 14 7.32 14.95 10.10
CA VAL A 14 7.66 13.53 10.10
C VAL A 14 9.11 13.24 10.49
N SER A 15 9.98 14.26 10.42
CA SER A 15 11.43 14.14 10.68
C SER A 15 11.74 13.53 12.05
N ALA A 16 11.01 13.91 13.09
CA ALA A 16 11.18 13.32 14.43
C ALA A 16 10.85 11.82 14.46
N GLY A 17 9.77 11.40 13.79
CA GLY A 17 9.36 10.00 13.69
C GLY A 17 10.38 9.15 12.93
N ARG A 18 10.91 9.69 11.81
CA ARG A 18 11.99 9.04 11.04
C ARG A 18 13.26 8.85 11.87
N ASN A 19 13.69 9.87 12.60
CA ASN A 19 14.92 9.84 13.41
C ASN A 19 14.82 8.89 14.62
N ALA A 20 13.62 8.73 15.17
CA ALA A 20 13.36 7.82 16.28
C ALA A 20 13.33 6.35 15.84
N TRP A 21 13.13 6.07 14.55
CA TRP A 21 13.00 4.71 14.07
C TRP A 21 14.32 3.93 14.20
N ARG A 22 14.22 2.64 14.53
CA ARG A 22 15.32 1.70 14.72
C ARG A 22 14.93 0.36 14.08
N ASN A 23 15.69 -0.14 13.11
CA ASN A 23 15.48 -1.46 12.48
C ASN A 23 15.98 -2.64 13.33
N SER A 24 16.09 -2.48 14.65
CA SER A 24 16.80 -3.45 15.49
C SER A 24 15.95 -4.65 15.88
N GLU A 25 14.62 -4.52 15.87
CA GLU A 25 13.72 -5.59 16.27
C GLU A 25 13.35 -6.46 15.06
N ARG A 26 13.88 -7.69 15.06
CA ARG A 26 13.54 -8.73 14.08
C ARG A 26 13.02 -9.97 14.83
N PRO A 27 12.08 -10.72 14.24
CA PRO A 27 11.61 -11.98 14.80
C PRO A 27 12.77 -12.97 14.86
N ALA A 28 12.76 -13.83 15.87
CA ALA A 28 13.77 -14.87 16.05
C ALA A 28 13.77 -15.88 14.89
N GLN A 29 12.63 -16.04 14.20
CA GLN A 29 12.46 -16.93 13.07
C GLN A 29 11.82 -16.17 11.90
N ILE A 30 12.49 -16.20 10.76
CA ILE A 30 12.03 -15.66 9.47
C ILE A 30 11.80 -16.86 8.55
N ASP A 31 10.71 -16.82 7.78
CA ASP A 31 10.38 -17.90 6.86
C ASP A 31 11.46 -18.03 5.77
N PRO A 32 11.87 -19.25 5.38
CA PRO A 32 12.85 -19.44 4.33
C PRO A 32 12.31 -18.95 2.98
N VAL A 33 13.20 -18.42 2.15
CA VAL A 33 12.91 -17.90 0.81
C VAL A 33 13.46 -18.85 -0.25
N ALA A 34 12.62 -19.28 -1.19
CA ALA A 34 13.01 -20.02 -2.38
C ALA A 34 13.23 -19.08 -3.59
N PRO A 35 13.84 -19.56 -4.70
CA PRO A 35 13.99 -18.75 -5.90
C PRO A 35 12.65 -18.21 -6.42
N GLY A 36 12.59 -16.90 -6.65
CA GLY A 36 11.37 -16.19 -7.10
C GLY A 36 10.47 -15.71 -5.96
N GLU A 37 10.85 -15.96 -4.71
CA GLU A 37 10.16 -15.47 -3.52
C GLU A 37 10.92 -14.29 -2.89
N GLU A 38 10.23 -13.49 -2.08
CA GLU A 38 10.78 -12.32 -1.38
C GLU A 38 10.40 -12.36 0.10
N SER A 39 11.35 -12.10 1.00
CA SER A 39 11.05 -11.90 2.43
C SER A 39 10.71 -10.45 2.70
N VAL A 40 9.62 -10.21 3.45
CA VAL A 40 9.27 -8.87 3.94
C VAL A 40 10.36 -8.27 4.84
N TRP A 41 11.22 -9.10 5.41
CA TRP A 41 12.32 -8.69 6.29
C TRP A 41 13.58 -8.24 5.54
N ASP A 42 13.63 -8.48 4.23
CA ASP A 42 14.70 -8.01 3.33
C ASP A 42 14.29 -6.75 2.56
N TYR A 43 13.04 -6.28 2.74
CA TYR A 43 12.59 -5.00 2.21
C TYR A 43 13.26 -3.83 2.94
N PRO A 44 13.54 -2.73 2.22
CA PRO A 44 14.20 -1.58 2.79
C PRO A 44 13.27 -0.78 3.70
N ARG A 45 13.90 0.02 4.55
CA ARG A 45 13.29 1.19 5.18
C ARG A 45 14.35 2.29 5.20
N PRO A 46 14.16 3.46 4.54
CA PRO A 46 12.92 3.97 3.94
C PRO A 46 12.31 3.05 2.86
N PRO A 47 10.98 3.08 2.67
CA PRO A 47 10.30 2.25 1.67
C PRO A 47 10.79 2.55 0.26
N GLU A 48 10.76 1.54 -0.60
CA GLU A 48 11.22 1.62 -1.97
C GLU A 48 10.07 1.33 -2.94
N VAL A 49 10.02 2.04 -4.07
CA VAL A 49 9.10 1.74 -5.17
C VAL A 49 9.71 0.73 -6.13
N ARG A 50 9.00 -0.37 -6.38
CA ARG A 50 9.35 -1.41 -7.35
C ARG A 50 8.25 -1.63 -8.38
N GLY A 51 8.58 -2.32 -9.47
CA GLY A 51 7.55 -2.85 -10.38
C GLY A 51 6.70 -3.92 -9.71
N ALA A 52 5.43 -4.01 -10.11
CA ALA A 52 4.58 -5.13 -9.71
C ALA A 52 5.17 -6.48 -10.16
N MET A 53 4.90 -7.55 -9.41
CA MET A 53 5.35 -8.90 -9.75
C MET A 53 4.54 -9.56 -10.88
N GLY A 54 3.60 -8.81 -11.48
CA GLY A 54 2.74 -9.21 -12.58
C GLY A 54 1.55 -8.26 -12.73
N PRO A 55 0.68 -8.47 -13.73
CA PRO A 55 -0.53 -7.67 -13.90
C PRO A 55 -1.42 -7.77 -12.66
N VAL A 56 -1.99 -6.66 -12.22
CA VAL A 56 -2.88 -6.62 -11.06
C VAL A 56 -4.32 -6.44 -11.46
N ARG A 57 -5.24 -6.94 -10.64
CA ARG A 57 -6.68 -6.77 -10.83
C ARG A 57 -7.40 -6.68 -9.49
N VAL A 58 -8.37 -5.78 -9.39
CA VAL A 58 -9.24 -5.59 -8.22
C VAL A 58 -10.68 -5.86 -8.63
N GLN A 59 -11.41 -6.60 -7.81
CA GLN A 59 -12.81 -6.94 -8.02
C GLN A 59 -13.65 -6.70 -6.78
N HIS A 60 -14.86 -6.22 -6.99
CA HIS A 60 -15.89 -6.08 -5.97
C HIS A 60 -17.28 -6.08 -6.60
N ALA A 61 -18.27 -6.67 -5.94
CA ALA A 61 -19.65 -6.79 -6.38
C ALA A 61 -19.78 -7.35 -7.82
N GLY A 62 -18.96 -8.35 -8.15
CA GLY A 62 -18.94 -9.00 -9.48
C GLY A 62 -18.31 -8.16 -10.61
N GLN A 63 -17.79 -6.97 -10.31
CA GLN A 63 -17.19 -6.07 -11.30
C GLN A 63 -15.67 -5.99 -11.14
N VAL A 64 -14.97 -5.75 -12.25
CA VAL A 64 -13.54 -5.38 -12.22
C VAL A 64 -13.46 -3.88 -12.00
N ILE A 65 -12.87 -3.48 -10.86
CA ILE A 65 -12.76 -2.09 -10.43
C ILE A 65 -11.48 -1.45 -10.97
N ALA A 66 -10.42 -2.24 -11.05
CA ALA A 66 -9.13 -1.81 -11.58
C ALA A 66 -8.41 -3.00 -12.22
N LYS A 67 -7.66 -2.76 -13.30
CA LYS A 67 -6.80 -3.76 -13.92
C LYS A 67 -5.63 -3.08 -14.62
N SER A 68 -4.42 -3.44 -14.24
CA SER A 68 -3.20 -2.79 -14.75
C SER A 68 -2.07 -3.77 -14.98
N ASP A 69 -1.33 -3.56 -16.06
CA ASP A 69 -0.03 -4.18 -16.36
C ASP A 69 1.16 -3.25 -16.03
N ARG A 70 0.87 -2.01 -15.60
CA ARG A 70 1.86 -0.96 -15.28
C ARG A 70 1.93 -0.63 -13.79
N ALA A 71 1.23 -1.40 -12.96
CA ALA A 71 1.19 -1.19 -11.52
C ALA A 71 2.58 -1.18 -10.89
N LEU A 72 2.73 -0.35 -9.87
CA LEU A 72 3.91 -0.27 -9.02
C LEU A 72 3.56 -0.88 -7.67
N ARG A 73 4.59 -1.24 -6.90
CA ARG A 73 4.42 -1.64 -5.51
C ARG A 73 5.40 -0.90 -4.63
N VAL A 74 4.96 -0.54 -3.44
CA VAL A 74 5.84 -0.05 -2.39
C VAL A 74 6.16 -1.21 -1.47
N VAL A 75 7.45 -1.44 -1.26
CA VAL A 75 7.96 -2.46 -0.33
C VAL A 75 8.58 -1.77 0.87
N GLU A 76 8.28 -2.30 2.06
CA GLU A 76 8.74 -1.75 3.33
C GLU A 76 8.96 -2.88 4.32
N THR A 77 10.03 -2.79 5.12
CA THR A 77 10.38 -3.80 6.13
C THR A 77 9.15 -4.29 6.92
N ALA A 78 9.05 -5.63 7.02
CA ALA A 78 8.01 -6.40 7.69
C ALA A 78 6.58 -6.30 7.09
N GLY A 79 6.33 -5.40 6.13
CA GLY A 79 5.05 -5.25 5.46
C GLY A 79 4.96 -6.04 4.15
N ALA A 80 3.77 -6.55 3.83
CA ALA A 80 3.52 -7.07 2.49
C ALA A 80 3.49 -5.90 1.49
N PRO A 81 3.85 -6.12 0.20
CA PRO A 81 3.86 -5.05 -0.79
C PRO A 81 2.47 -4.41 -0.95
N VAL A 82 2.44 -3.08 -1.00
CA VAL A 82 1.22 -2.32 -1.32
C VAL A 82 1.25 -1.97 -2.80
N TYR A 83 0.26 -2.40 -3.56
CA TYR A 83 0.20 -2.16 -5.00
C TYR A 83 -0.55 -0.86 -5.30
N PHE A 84 0.05 -0.07 -6.17
CA PHE A 84 -0.46 1.19 -6.69
C PHE A 84 -0.80 1.03 -8.16
N VAL A 85 -2.03 1.38 -8.51
CA VAL A 85 -2.59 1.31 -9.85
C VAL A 85 -2.71 2.72 -10.42
N PRO A 86 -2.29 2.97 -11.67
CA PRO A 86 -2.51 4.26 -12.31
C PRO A 86 -4.02 4.61 -12.33
N PRO A 87 -4.40 5.89 -12.15
CA PRO A 87 -5.81 6.30 -12.19
C PRO A 87 -6.51 5.91 -13.49
N GLU A 88 -5.81 5.94 -14.62
CA GLU A 88 -6.36 5.54 -15.92
C GLU A 88 -6.71 4.05 -16.04
N ASP A 89 -6.20 3.22 -15.12
CA ASP A 89 -6.46 1.77 -15.08
C ASP A 89 -7.57 1.42 -14.05
N VAL A 90 -8.20 2.43 -13.43
CA VAL A 90 -9.35 2.32 -12.53
C VAL A 90 -10.62 2.71 -13.28
N VAL A 91 -11.74 2.02 -13.03
CA VAL A 91 -13.02 2.38 -13.65
C VAL A 91 -13.44 3.80 -13.23
N ASP A 92 -13.72 4.65 -14.20
CA ASP A 92 -14.11 6.04 -13.95
C ASP A 92 -15.36 6.16 -13.06
N GLY A 93 -15.29 7.09 -12.11
CA GLY A 93 -16.43 7.45 -11.26
C GLY A 93 -16.77 6.46 -10.14
N VAL A 94 -16.00 5.38 -9.96
CA VAL A 94 -16.25 4.42 -8.87
C VAL A 94 -15.59 4.81 -7.56
N LEU A 95 -14.58 5.69 -7.60
CA LEU A 95 -13.87 6.16 -6.40
C LEU A 95 -14.28 7.59 -6.07
N HIS A 96 -14.67 7.80 -4.81
CA HIS A 96 -15.06 9.09 -4.28
C HIS A 96 -14.15 9.49 -3.13
N GLU A 97 -13.43 10.59 -3.30
CA GLU A 97 -12.58 11.16 -2.26
C GLU A 97 -13.37 11.45 -0.98
N THR A 98 -12.75 11.13 0.16
CA THR A 98 -13.29 11.40 1.50
C THR A 98 -12.46 12.45 2.22
N ASP A 99 -13.00 12.95 3.32
CA ASP A 99 -12.29 13.88 4.22
C ASP A 99 -11.25 13.18 5.10
N TYR A 100 -11.12 11.85 4.99
CA TYR A 100 -10.23 11.06 5.83
C TYR A 100 -8.80 11.06 5.29
N VAL A 101 -7.91 11.66 6.07
CA VAL A 101 -6.47 11.78 5.77
C VAL A 101 -5.66 11.06 6.84
N THR A 102 -4.65 10.31 6.39
CA THR A 102 -3.68 9.64 7.26
C THR A 102 -2.27 10.08 6.90
N VAL A 103 -1.36 10.15 7.87
CA VAL A 103 0.03 10.56 7.63
C VAL A 103 0.95 9.38 7.89
N CYS A 104 1.73 9.02 6.88
CA CYS A 104 2.86 8.10 7.00
C CYS A 104 4.16 8.90 7.07
N GLU A 105 5.02 8.56 8.02
CA GLU A 105 6.29 9.23 8.22
C GLU A 105 7.23 9.11 7.01
N TRP A 106 7.06 8.09 6.17
CA TRP A 106 7.89 7.89 4.98
C TRP A 106 7.29 8.46 3.72
N LYS A 107 5.99 8.25 3.50
CA LYS A 107 5.31 8.48 2.21
C LYS A 107 4.54 9.79 2.15
N GLY A 108 4.24 10.40 3.30
CA GLY A 108 3.46 11.64 3.37
C GLY A 108 1.98 11.40 3.70
N ALA A 109 1.13 12.30 3.21
CA ALA A 109 -0.30 12.29 3.51
C ALA A 109 -1.07 11.45 2.47
N ALA A 110 -1.75 10.41 2.95
CA ALA A 110 -2.68 9.61 2.16
C ALA A 110 -4.11 10.15 2.30
N VAL A 111 -4.78 10.30 1.17
CA VAL A 111 -6.21 10.64 1.07
C VAL A 111 -6.99 9.38 0.77
N HIS A 112 -8.06 9.12 1.52
CA HIS A 112 -8.85 7.91 1.39
C HIS A 112 -10.07 8.12 0.48
N HIS A 113 -10.44 7.06 -0.22
CA HIS A 113 -11.55 7.04 -1.17
C HIS A 113 -12.53 5.92 -0.82
N ASP A 114 -13.80 6.24 -0.92
CA ASP A 114 -14.87 5.25 -0.88
C ASP A 114 -15.04 4.64 -2.27
N LEU A 115 -15.26 3.33 -2.32
CA LEU A 115 -15.70 2.65 -3.54
C LEU A 115 -17.23 2.69 -3.59
N VAL A 116 -17.78 3.30 -4.63
CA VAL A 116 -19.22 3.45 -4.84
C VAL A 116 -19.59 2.75 -6.15
N LEU A 117 -20.51 1.79 -6.05
CA LEU A 117 -21.10 1.06 -7.16
C LEU A 117 -22.62 1.11 -7.04
N PRO A 118 -23.38 0.80 -8.11
CA PRO A 118 -24.83 0.69 -8.01
C PRO A 118 -25.25 -0.27 -6.88
N GLY A 119 -25.83 0.29 -5.81
CA GLY A 119 -26.31 -0.48 -4.65
C GLY A 119 -25.24 -0.91 -3.63
N ALA A 120 -23.98 -0.49 -3.77
CA ALA A 120 -22.92 -0.81 -2.82
C ALA A 120 -22.00 0.40 -2.56
N ARG A 121 -21.63 0.60 -1.28
CA ARG A 121 -20.60 1.54 -0.87
C ARG A 121 -19.66 0.84 0.09
N VAL A 122 -18.36 0.92 -0.19
CA VAL A 122 -17.32 0.44 0.70
C VAL A 122 -16.51 1.64 1.15
N GLU A 123 -16.60 1.96 2.44
CA GLU A 123 -15.89 3.08 3.03
C GLU A 123 -14.38 2.83 3.05
N HIS A 124 -13.60 3.86 2.72
CA HIS A 124 -12.13 3.87 2.67
C HIS A 124 -11.54 2.61 2.02
N ALA A 125 -12.13 2.18 0.90
CA ALA A 125 -11.73 0.99 0.14
C ALA A 125 -10.35 1.15 -0.52
N ALA A 126 -9.98 2.40 -0.81
CA ALA A 126 -8.73 2.75 -1.45
C ALA A 126 -8.14 4.03 -0.86
N PHE A 127 -6.87 4.30 -1.15
CA PHE A 127 -6.23 5.57 -0.86
C PHE A 127 -5.24 5.94 -1.97
N THR A 128 -4.88 7.21 -2.01
CA THR A 128 -3.83 7.76 -2.88
C THR A 128 -2.85 8.57 -2.04
N TYR A 129 -1.62 8.72 -2.53
CA TYR A 129 -0.71 9.77 -2.08
C TYR A 129 -0.67 10.86 -3.15
N PRO A 130 -1.40 11.97 -3.04
CA PRO A 130 -1.42 13.00 -4.09
C PRO A 130 -0.06 13.67 -4.26
N GLU A 131 0.61 13.95 -3.14
CA GLU A 131 1.97 14.53 -3.10
C GLU A 131 2.84 13.71 -2.14
N PRO A 132 3.42 12.59 -2.60
CA PRO A 132 4.26 11.77 -1.75
C PRO A 132 5.54 12.52 -1.36
N LEU A 133 6.07 12.16 -0.19
CA LEU A 133 7.42 12.55 0.22
C LEU A 133 8.43 11.71 -0.56
N ASP A 134 9.30 12.40 -1.30
CA ASP A 134 10.26 11.85 -2.27
C ASP A 134 11.71 12.28 -1.94
N ASP A 135 11.91 12.83 -0.74
CA ASP A 135 13.20 13.33 -0.27
C ASP A 135 14.23 12.21 -0.02
N LEU A 136 13.76 10.97 0.21
CA LEU A 136 14.60 9.80 0.47
C LEU A 136 14.66 8.79 -0.69
N ASP A 137 13.56 8.61 -1.43
CA ASP A 137 13.52 7.83 -2.67
C ASP A 137 12.80 8.65 -3.75
N PRO A 138 13.51 9.16 -4.76
CA PRO A 138 12.91 9.90 -5.87
C PRO A 138 11.86 9.10 -6.64
N ASN A 139 11.93 7.76 -6.62
CA ASN A 139 10.91 6.92 -7.25
C ASN A 139 9.56 6.98 -6.52
N MET A 140 9.51 7.42 -5.27
CA MET A 140 8.25 7.63 -4.55
C MET A 140 7.35 8.64 -5.27
N ALA A 141 7.92 9.62 -5.99
CA ALA A 141 7.15 10.54 -6.82
C ALA A 141 6.35 9.84 -7.94
N ARG A 142 6.75 8.63 -8.37
CA ARG A 142 6.07 7.88 -9.43
C ARG A 142 4.68 7.37 -9.05
N ILE A 143 4.40 7.24 -7.75
CA ILE A 143 3.08 6.82 -7.26
C ILE A 143 2.18 8.02 -6.90
N ALA A 144 2.59 9.25 -7.22
CA ALA A 144 1.79 10.44 -6.99
C ALA A 144 0.42 10.33 -7.69
N GLY A 145 -0.65 10.37 -6.90
CA GLY A 145 -2.03 10.21 -7.38
C GLY A 145 -2.41 8.78 -7.79
N TRP A 146 -1.54 7.78 -7.66
CA TRP A 146 -1.87 6.38 -7.96
C TRP A 146 -2.67 5.77 -6.81
N ILE A 147 -3.53 4.80 -7.15
CA ILE A 147 -4.53 4.25 -6.24
C ILE A 147 -4.05 2.92 -5.66
N ALA A 148 -4.03 2.81 -4.33
CA ALA A 148 -3.87 1.55 -3.63
C ALA A 148 -5.21 1.11 -3.02
N PHE A 149 -5.57 -0.16 -3.21
CA PHE A 149 -6.79 -0.76 -2.65
C PHE A 149 -6.46 -1.62 -1.44
N TYR A 150 -7.32 -1.59 -0.41
CA TYR A 150 -7.24 -2.48 0.74
C TYR A 150 -7.85 -3.85 0.38
N PRO A 151 -7.06 -4.95 0.30
CA PRO A 151 -7.61 -6.26 -0.05
C PRO A 151 -8.66 -6.76 0.96
N ALA A 152 -8.58 -6.32 2.22
CA ALA A 152 -9.54 -6.67 3.26
C ALA A 152 -10.92 -5.99 3.10
N ARG A 153 -11.07 -5.03 2.18
CA ARG A 153 -12.30 -4.24 2.00
C ARG A 153 -13.00 -4.52 0.67
N VAL A 154 -12.35 -5.21 -0.25
CA VAL A 154 -12.90 -5.59 -1.56
C VAL A 154 -12.99 -7.11 -1.66
N ASP A 155 -13.73 -7.63 -2.65
CA ASP A 155 -14.00 -9.07 -2.70
C ASP A 155 -12.74 -9.87 -3.09
N ALA A 156 -11.95 -9.32 -4.01
CA ALA A 156 -10.70 -9.96 -4.44
C ALA A 156 -9.71 -8.97 -5.06
N CYS A 157 -8.44 -9.16 -4.73
CA CYS A 157 -7.30 -8.57 -5.42
C CYS A 157 -6.44 -9.70 -5.99
N PHE A 158 -5.79 -9.48 -7.14
CA PHE A 158 -4.99 -10.48 -7.82
C PHE A 158 -3.64 -9.92 -8.27
N VAL A 159 -2.60 -10.74 -8.20
CA VAL A 159 -1.31 -10.53 -8.90
C VAL A 159 -1.13 -11.69 -9.87
N GLY A 160 -1.08 -11.37 -11.16
CA GLY A 160 -1.18 -12.35 -12.24
C GLY A 160 -2.48 -13.15 -12.14
N LYS A 161 -2.37 -14.45 -11.90
CA LYS A 161 -3.51 -15.37 -11.71
C LYS A 161 -3.81 -15.65 -10.24
N GLU A 162 -2.93 -15.25 -9.33
CA GLU A 162 -3.05 -15.56 -7.92
C GLU A 162 -3.93 -14.53 -7.22
N GLN A 163 -4.92 -15.00 -6.46
CA GLN A 163 -5.69 -14.17 -5.55
C GLN A 163 -4.87 -13.91 -4.29
N VAL A 164 -4.78 -12.64 -3.90
CA VAL A 164 -3.99 -12.24 -2.73
C VAL A 164 -4.77 -12.48 -1.45
N THR A 165 -4.05 -12.76 -0.38
CA THR A 165 -4.57 -12.67 0.98
C THR A 165 -4.26 -11.26 1.53
N PRO A 166 -5.19 -10.62 2.26
CA PRO A 166 -4.88 -9.34 2.90
C PRO A 166 -3.78 -9.49 3.95
N GLN A 167 -2.89 -8.51 4.05
CA GLN A 167 -1.99 -8.40 5.20
C GLN A 167 -2.80 -8.43 6.53
N PRO A 168 -2.34 -9.17 7.55
CA PRO A 168 -3.05 -9.25 8.83
C PRO A 168 -3.37 -7.89 9.46
N GLY A 169 -4.44 -7.85 10.25
CA GLY A 169 -4.88 -6.66 11.00
C GLY A 169 -5.81 -5.72 10.22
N GLY A 170 -5.86 -5.77 8.88
CA GLY A 170 -6.80 -4.99 8.07
C GLY A 170 -6.52 -3.48 8.03
N TYR A 171 -5.45 -3.01 8.68
CA TYR A 171 -5.01 -1.62 8.69
C TYR A 171 -4.10 -1.28 7.51
N TYR A 172 -3.41 -2.30 6.96
CA TYR A 172 -2.46 -2.15 5.86
C TYR A 172 -3.09 -2.64 4.56
N ALA A 173 -2.83 -1.94 3.47
CA ALA A 173 -3.21 -2.37 2.12
C ALA A 173 -2.17 -3.34 1.51
N GLY A 174 -1.52 -4.16 2.34
CA GLY A 174 -0.51 -5.11 1.88
C GLY A 174 -1.15 -6.32 1.19
N TRP A 175 -0.63 -6.71 0.04
CA TRP A 175 -1.12 -7.81 -0.78
C TRP A 175 -0.17 -9.00 -0.61
N VAL A 176 -0.64 -10.07 0.03
CA VAL A 176 0.15 -11.28 0.28
C VAL A 176 -0.12 -12.29 -0.83
N THR A 177 0.90 -12.61 -1.60
CA THR A 177 0.93 -13.76 -2.51
C THR A 177 1.81 -14.86 -1.92
N SER A 178 1.76 -16.04 -2.52
CA SER A 178 2.60 -17.19 -2.22
C SER A 178 4.10 -16.87 -2.32
N ALA A 179 4.47 -15.89 -3.15
CA ALA A 179 5.85 -15.43 -3.30
C ALA A 179 6.33 -14.53 -2.14
N ILE A 180 5.44 -14.03 -1.27
CA ILE A 180 5.81 -13.14 -0.16
C ILE A 180 5.96 -13.94 1.13
N LYS A 181 7.15 -13.91 1.73
CA LYS A 181 7.52 -14.66 2.94
C LYS A 181 7.61 -13.76 4.16
N GLY A 182 7.19 -14.31 5.29
CA GLY A 182 6.99 -13.62 6.54
C GLY A 182 8.05 -13.94 7.61
N PRO A 183 7.70 -13.73 8.88
CA PRO A 183 6.36 -13.33 9.36
C PRO A 183 6.00 -11.90 8.94
N ILE A 184 4.74 -11.66 8.57
CA ILE A 184 4.25 -10.36 8.08
C ILE A 184 3.61 -9.60 9.25
N LYS A 185 3.90 -8.31 9.39
CA LYS A 185 3.33 -7.47 10.45
C LYS A 185 1.83 -7.23 10.27
N GLY A 186 1.17 -6.89 11.36
CA GLY A 186 -0.26 -6.56 11.44
C GLY A 186 -1.07 -7.49 12.34
N ALA A 187 -0.51 -8.62 12.77
CA ALA A 187 -1.09 -9.44 13.83
C ALA A 187 -0.84 -8.81 15.22
N PRO A 188 -1.65 -9.13 16.25
CA PRO A 188 -1.41 -8.66 17.62
C PRO A 188 0.03 -8.98 18.08
N GLY A 189 0.74 -7.99 18.63
CA GLY A 189 2.12 -8.12 19.10
C GLY A 189 3.18 -7.79 18.05
N THR A 190 2.79 -7.44 16.82
CA THR A 190 3.72 -7.08 15.72
C THR A 190 3.74 -5.57 15.42
N GLN A 191 3.13 -4.75 16.29
CA GLN A 191 2.97 -3.31 16.05
C GLN A 191 4.30 -2.53 16.05
N SER A 192 5.36 -3.07 16.66
CA SER A 192 6.69 -2.45 16.69
C SER A 192 7.56 -2.78 15.46
N TRP A 193 7.10 -3.66 14.56
CA TRP A 193 7.84 -4.12 13.38
C TRP A 193 7.83 -3.11 12.21
#